data_AF-A0A2D9BCE4-F1
#
_entry.id   AF-A0A2D9BCE4-F1
#
_cell.length_a   1.000
_cell.length_b   1.000
_cell.length_c   1.000
_cell.angle_alpha   90.00
_cell.angle_beta   90.00
_cell.angle_gamma   90.00
#
_symmetry.space_group_name_H-M   'P 1'
#
loop_
_entity.id
_entity.type
_entity.pdbx_description
1 polymer ?
#
loop_
_entity_poly.entity_id
_entity_poly.type
_entity_poly.pdbx_seq_one_letter_code
_entity_poly.pdbx_strand_id
1 'polypeptide(L)'
;MSKSFLIIIVSVFSIFTSLSQEEILSFNLDESGSLLKNKDSYSISNNLNGDLCIILAERKEVYATLIDEKFKVRAKIKSDYLKRKYSDILGYNIINNQYTLFASNSRKKKFAAISFNFDTQKTNIQELDFDFNKEKYVEAVNFKNQLYILTATKENALTLRKVDENFKLKILKTYKVDASNKFQKLLARAGVDKNDFLEFGDFLFAPLQSNVIKIDNRVPNAIEQTANENKLYQKNNKIYLTIDDEDENYTILHSINLDTLNFDTFLFEYPKGNIDDFKEYNSFIIDDKIIQLGSSRKEMKIVVKNFEDEVLKDFYFEKDTPISIKNSPIIQDGQTFVPFVNRREMEETSKFLRKASSGNIGITAYKIDGGYSAIIGGFKEIVTNSGGMMMGGVGVQAAPAGVAIPTSSFNPTFFSYNNYTSTKSVFFNTHFDSNFNYVEKEEEKNIFEKIDDYTDSIKRITAEDVFFHNKILYLGYYDMREKTFHLVKV
;
A
#
# COMPACT_ATOMS: atom_id res chain seq x y z
N MET A 1 -60.04 5.66 19.61
CA MET A 1 -58.67 6.17 19.89
C MET A 1 -57.71 5.27 19.16
N SER A 2 -57.02 5.84 18.19
CA SER A 2 -56.63 5.19 16.94
C SER A 2 -55.35 4.35 17.05
N LYS A 3 -55.35 3.25 16.29
CA LYS A 3 -54.18 2.41 15.96
C LYS A 3 -53.03 3.18 15.28
N SER A 4 -53.14 4.49 15.15
CA SER A 4 -52.16 5.39 14.53
C SER A 4 -51.01 5.78 15.47
N PHE A 5 -51.12 5.54 16.78
CA PHE A 5 -50.04 5.88 17.72
C PHE A 5 -48.96 4.80 17.85
N LEU A 6 -49.25 3.57 17.43
CA LEU A 6 -48.28 2.46 17.52
C LEU A 6 -47.30 2.43 16.34
N ILE A 7 -47.61 3.09 15.22
CA ILE A 7 -46.74 3.12 14.03
C ILE A 7 -45.62 4.16 14.19
N ILE A 8 -45.82 5.21 14.98
CA ILE A 8 -44.81 6.26 15.18
C ILE A 8 -43.67 5.79 16.11
N ILE A 9 -43.93 4.85 17.03
CA ILE A 9 -42.90 4.32 17.94
C ILE A 9 -42.02 3.26 17.26
N VAL A 10 -42.53 2.56 16.24
CA VAL A 10 -41.73 1.59 15.45
C VAL A 10 -40.83 2.30 14.42
N SER A 11 -41.17 3.52 13.99
CA SER A 11 -40.30 4.30 13.08
C SER A 11 -39.13 5.02 13.77
N VAL A 12 -39.12 5.15 15.09
CA VAL A 12 -38.01 5.75 15.86
C VAL A 12 -36.97 4.70 16.28
N PHE A 13 -37.32 3.42 16.21
CA PHE A 13 -36.40 2.29 16.47
C PHE A 13 -35.90 1.61 15.19
N SER A 14 -36.07 2.23 14.02
CA SER A 14 -35.27 1.93 12.83
C SER A 14 -33.86 2.48 13.02
N ILE A 15 -33.13 1.83 13.92
CA ILE A 15 -31.70 1.56 13.89
C ILE A 15 -30.97 2.36 12.81
N PHE A 16 -30.55 3.57 13.18
CA PHE A 16 -29.29 4.09 12.65
C PHE A 16 -28.19 3.20 13.23
N THR A 17 -27.94 2.04 12.60
CA THR A 17 -26.57 1.51 12.60
C THR A 17 -25.78 2.45 11.71
N SER A 18 -25.48 3.64 12.21
CA SER A 18 -24.31 4.35 11.72
C SER A 18 -23.18 3.37 11.92
N LEU A 19 -22.53 2.95 10.83
CA LEU A 19 -21.19 2.38 10.86
C LEU A 19 -20.26 3.49 11.39
N SER A 20 -20.41 3.79 12.67
CA SER A 20 -19.58 4.72 13.42
C SER A 20 -18.33 3.95 13.73
N GLN A 21 -17.21 4.57 13.42
CA GLN A 21 -15.92 4.20 13.95
C GLN A 21 -16.04 4.07 15.48
N GLU A 22 -15.59 2.94 16.01
CA GLU A 22 -15.76 2.56 17.41
C GLU A 22 -14.40 2.67 18.10
N GLU A 23 -14.26 3.53 19.11
CA GLU A 23 -13.07 3.54 19.95
C GLU A 23 -13.02 2.26 20.78
N ILE A 24 -11.98 1.45 20.57
CA ILE A 24 -11.81 0.16 21.23
C ILE A 24 -10.87 0.27 22.43
N LEU A 25 -9.90 1.20 22.35
CA LEU A 25 -8.91 1.41 23.40
C LEU A 25 -8.42 2.86 23.35
N SER A 26 -8.24 3.46 24.52
CA SER A 26 -7.44 4.65 24.70
C SER A 26 -6.55 4.53 25.93
N PHE A 27 -5.36 5.12 25.88
CA PHE A 27 -4.44 5.15 27.02
C PHE A 27 -3.55 6.39 27.02
N ASN A 28 -3.24 6.88 28.23
CA ASN A 28 -2.35 8.02 28.42
C ASN A 28 -0.88 7.60 28.34
N LEU A 29 -0.07 8.53 27.82
CA LEU A 29 1.38 8.54 27.97
C LEU A 29 1.71 9.44 29.16
N ASP A 30 1.64 8.89 30.38
CA ASP A 30 1.76 9.64 31.65
C ASP A 30 3.07 10.45 31.80
N GLU A 31 4.06 10.24 30.92
CA GLU A 31 5.39 10.86 31.00
C GLU A 31 5.84 11.66 29.77
N SER A 32 4.99 11.92 28.76
CA SER A 32 5.42 12.78 27.64
C SER A 32 5.47 14.25 28.10
N GLY A 33 6.65 14.67 28.57
CA GLY A 33 6.88 15.95 29.24
C GLY A 33 6.70 17.21 28.38
N SER A 34 6.42 17.09 27.08
CA SER A 34 6.16 18.26 26.23
C SER A 34 5.14 17.98 25.13
N LEU A 35 4.42 19.05 24.74
CA LEU A 35 3.57 19.13 23.55
C LEU A 35 4.45 18.95 22.30
N LEU A 36 4.82 17.70 22.01
CA LEU A 36 5.76 17.37 20.94
C LEU A 36 4.99 17.03 19.68
N LYS A 37 5.23 17.86 18.66
CA LYS A 37 4.77 17.67 17.29
C LYS A 37 5.63 16.59 16.64
N ASN A 38 5.00 15.71 15.86
CA ASN A 38 5.63 14.69 15.00
C ASN A 38 6.06 13.42 15.76
N LYS A 39 5.09 12.68 16.30
CA LYS A 39 5.31 11.28 16.70
C LYS A 39 5.04 10.38 15.49
N ASP A 40 5.85 9.34 15.33
CA ASP A 40 5.56 8.24 14.42
C ASP A 40 4.95 7.10 15.24
N SER A 41 4.03 6.34 14.65
CA SER A 41 3.49 5.12 15.25
C SER A 41 3.84 3.92 14.39
N TYR A 42 4.10 2.78 15.05
CA TYR A 42 4.26 1.50 14.39
C TYR A 42 3.43 0.46 15.14
N SER A 43 2.48 -0.15 14.44
CA SER A 43 1.60 -1.16 15.00
C SER A 43 2.04 -2.57 14.59
N ILE A 44 2.30 -3.41 15.57
CA ILE A 44 2.75 -4.80 15.36
C ILE A 44 1.67 -5.76 15.87
N SER A 45 0.95 -6.38 14.93
CA SER A 45 -0.02 -7.44 15.21
C SER A 45 0.68 -8.79 15.39
N ASN A 46 0.52 -9.42 16.54
CA ASN A 46 0.94 -10.79 16.77
C ASN A 46 -0.12 -11.75 16.20
N ASN A 47 0.17 -12.29 15.02
CA ASN A 47 -0.78 -13.11 14.27
C ASN A 47 -0.95 -14.54 14.85
N LEU A 48 -0.22 -14.88 15.91
CA LEU A 48 -0.27 -16.21 16.54
C LEU A 48 -1.14 -16.24 17.79
N ASN A 49 -1.18 -15.15 18.56
CA ASN A 49 -1.93 -15.09 19.83
C ASN A 49 -2.90 -13.90 19.93
N GLY A 50 -2.96 -13.01 18.93
CA GLY A 50 -3.86 -11.86 18.92
C GLY A 50 -3.40 -10.68 19.78
N ASP A 51 -2.19 -10.68 20.33
CA ASP A 51 -1.61 -9.51 20.99
C ASP A 51 -1.29 -8.41 19.97
N LEU A 52 -1.30 -7.16 20.42
CA LEU A 52 -0.94 -5.97 19.65
C LEU A 52 0.13 -5.18 20.40
N CYS A 53 1.21 -4.81 19.72
CA CYS A 53 2.20 -3.88 20.26
C CYS A 53 2.15 -2.57 19.48
N ILE A 54 1.86 -1.46 20.18
CA ILE A 54 1.89 -0.11 19.63
C ILE A 54 3.18 0.56 20.06
N ILE A 55 3.95 1.04 19.09
CA ILE A 55 5.24 1.70 19.31
C ILE A 55 5.11 3.15 18.88
N LEU A 56 5.14 4.07 19.83
CA LEU A 56 5.14 5.51 19.58
C LEU A 56 6.57 6.03 19.67
N ALA A 57 7.12 6.45 18.54
CA ALA A 57 8.47 7.00 18.44
C ALA A 57 8.45 8.53 18.47
N GLU A 58 9.35 9.10 19.26
CA GLU A 58 9.46 10.53 19.50
C GLU A 58 10.92 10.95 19.50
N ARG A 59 11.46 11.38 18.34
CA ARG A 59 12.85 11.86 18.13
C ARG A 59 13.96 10.96 18.71
N LYS A 60 14.13 10.95 20.04
CA LYS A 60 15.11 10.18 20.80
C LYS A 60 14.50 9.13 21.72
N GLU A 61 13.21 9.20 22.01
CA GLU A 61 12.51 8.28 22.90
C GLU A 61 11.52 7.42 22.12
N VAL A 62 11.19 6.27 22.69
CA VAL A 62 10.16 5.38 22.17
C VAL A 62 9.34 4.80 23.31
N TYR A 63 8.05 4.65 23.07
CA TYR A 63 7.07 4.15 24.01
C TYR A 63 6.39 2.93 23.37
N ALA A 64 6.72 1.74 23.86
CA ALA A 64 6.11 0.49 23.39
C ALA A 64 5.04 0.04 24.38
N THR A 65 3.82 -0.18 23.91
CA THR A 65 2.67 -0.63 24.71
C THR A 65 2.19 -1.98 24.18
N LEU A 66 2.23 -3.00 25.03
CA LEU A 66 1.70 -4.33 24.73
C LEU A 66 0.25 -4.44 25.20
N ILE A 67 -0.60 -4.89 24.29
CA ILE A 67 -2.05 -4.99 24.44
C ILE A 67 -2.45 -6.43 24.12
N ASP A 68 -3.35 -7.02 24.91
CA ASP A 68 -3.83 -8.38 24.66
C ASP A 68 -4.97 -8.46 23.63
N GLU A 69 -5.38 -9.68 23.27
CA GLU A 69 -6.49 -9.95 22.35
C GLU A 69 -7.84 -9.32 22.76
N LYS A 70 -7.98 -8.89 24.02
CA LYS A 70 -9.17 -8.24 24.58
C LYS A 70 -8.99 -6.74 24.73
N PHE A 71 -7.98 -6.18 24.06
CA PHE A 71 -7.60 -4.78 24.09
C PHE A 71 -7.26 -4.25 25.49
N LYS A 72 -6.75 -5.11 26.39
CA LYS A 72 -6.24 -4.66 27.69
C LYS A 72 -4.74 -4.42 27.62
N VAL A 73 -4.31 -3.26 28.10
CA VAL A 73 -2.88 -2.93 28.24
C VAL A 73 -2.26 -3.86 29.28
N ARG A 74 -1.26 -4.64 28.84
CA ARG A 74 -0.52 -5.58 29.69
C ARG A 74 0.78 -5.01 30.23
N ALA A 75 1.50 -4.25 29.41
CA ALA A 75 2.80 -3.70 29.77
C ALA A 75 3.14 -2.47 28.92
N LYS A 76 4.00 -1.60 29.46
CA LYS A 76 4.53 -0.42 28.79
C LYS A 76 6.04 -0.37 29.00
N ILE A 77 6.81 -0.08 27.95
CA ILE A 77 8.26 0.16 28.02
C ILE A 77 8.55 1.54 27.43
N LYS A 78 9.34 2.34 28.15
CA LYS A 78 9.94 3.58 27.67
C LYS A 78 11.44 3.37 27.50
N SER A 79 12.00 3.82 26.39
CA SER A 79 13.44 3.70 26.14
C SER A 79 13.94 4.74 25.15
N ASP A 80 15.26 4.75 24.93
CA ASP A 80 15.85 5.44 23.79
C ASP A 80 15.37 4.81 22.48
N TYR A 81 15.27 5.63 21.43
CA TYR A 81 14.93 5.18 20.10
C TYR A 81 16.18 4.95 19.23
N LEU A 82 15.96 4.37 18.04
CA LEU A 82 16.99 4.22 17.03
C LEU A 82 17.57 5.58 16.62
N LYS A 83 18.87 5.61 16.33
CA LYS A 83 19.53 6.79 15.76
C LYS A 83 18.78 7.23 14.50
N ARG A 84 18.54 8.54 14.34
CA ARG A 84 17.81 9.15 13.20
C ARG A 84 18.25 8.69 11.80
N LYS A 85 19.50 8.20 11.64
CA LYS A 85 19.98 7.61 10.37
C LYS A 85 19.22 6.35 9.96
N TYR A 86 18.54 5.67 10.89
CA TYR A 86 17.73 4.47 10.67
C TYR A 86 16.25 4.86 10.55
N SER A 87 15.93 5.59 9.49
CA SER A 87 14.60 6.17 9.27
C SER A 87 13.59 5.19 8.68
N ASP A 88 14.05 4.10 8.08
CA ASP A 88 13.18 3.24 7.29
C ASP A 88 12.94 1.94 8.02
N ILE A 89 11.73 1.73 8.52
CA ILE A 89 11.35 0.46 9.12
C ILE A 89 11.16 -0.59 8.01
N LEU A 90 11.76 -1.76 8.19
CA LEU A 90 11.71 -2.88 7.24
C LEU A 90 10.64 -3.90 7.61
N GLY A 91 10.44 -4.13 8.90
CA GLY A 91 9.61 -5.22 9.41
C GLY A 91 9.89 -5.50 10.87
N TYR A 92 9.30 -6.58 11.37
CA TYR A 92 9.44 -7.00 12.76
C TYR A 92 9.73 -8.48 12.96
N ASN A 93 10.23 -8.84 14.14
CA ASN A 93 10.16 -10.21 14.68
C ASN A 93 9.38 -10.18 15.99
N ILE A 94 8.61 -11.22 16.28
CA ILE A 94 8.09 -11.49 17.62
C ILE A 94 8.53 -12.88 18.04
N ILE A 95 9.25 -12.95 19.15
CA ILE A 95 9.67 -14.21 19.78
C ILE A 95 9.21 -14.13 21.23
N ASN A 96 8.20 -14.91 21.59
CA ASN A 96 7.53 -14.83 22.89
C ASN A 96 7.05 -13.38 23.17
N ASN A 97 7.37 -12.81 24.33
CA ASN A 97 7.07 -11.42 24.67
C ASN A 97 8.18 -10.43 24.28
N GLN A 98 9.03 -10.79 23.30
CA GLN A 98 10.01 -9.89 22.71
C GLN A 98 9.58 -9.44 21.33
N TYR A 99 9.33 -8.15 21.18
CA TYR A 99 8.94 -7.50 19.93
C TYR A 99 10.13 -6.71 19.40
N THR A 100 10.61 -7.06 18.21
CA THR A 100 11.78 -6.41 17.58
C THR A 100 11.37 -5.70 16.31
N LEU A 101 11.67 -4.40 16.20
CA LEU A 101 11.62 -3.65 14.94
C LEU A 101 12.99 -3.66 14.27
N PHE A 102 13.00 -3.87 12.96
CA PHE A 102 14.18 -3.75 12.11
C PHE A 102 14.09 -2.50 11.26
N ALA A 103 15.18 -1.76 11.19
CA ALA A 103 15.26 -0.53 10.42
C ALA A 103 16.53 -0.46 9.59
N SER A 104 16.49 0.36 8.54
CA SER A 104 17.63 0.72 7.73
C SER A 104 17.75 2.23 7.56
N ASN A 105 18.88 2.68 7.04
CA ASN A 105 18.93 4.00 6.42
C ASN A 105 18.22 4.01 5.06
N SER A 106 17.91 5.22 4.55
CA SER A 106 17.27 5.46 3.25
C SER A 106 17.93 4.79 2.05
N ARG A 107 19.22 4.44 2.16
CA ARG A 107 20.00 3.79 1.09
C ARG A 107 20.09 2.26 1.23
N LYS A 108 19.46 1.66 2.24
CA LYS A 108 19.54 0.22 2.55
C LYS A 108 20.99 -0.30 2.67
N LYS A 109 21.86 0.48 3.31
CA LYS A 109 23.29 0.17 3.52
C LYS A 109 23.69 -0.02 4.98
N LYS A 110 22.89 0.48 5.91
CA LYS A 110 23.11 0.35 7.35
C LYS A 110 21.81 -0.09 7.98
N PHE A 111 21.92 -1.04 8.90
CA PHE A 111 20.77 -1.68 9.52
C PHE A 111 20.88 -1.59 11.04
N ALA A 112 19.74 -1.62 11.72
CA ALA A 112 19.64 -1.67 13.15
C ALA A 112 18.38 -2.43 13.57
N ALA A 113 18.39 -2.95 14.80
CA ALA A 113 17.22 -3.49 15.46
C ALA A 113 17.01 -2.80 16.80
N ILE A 114 15.74 -2.62 17.18
CA ILE A 114 15.32 -2.27 18.53
C ILE A 114 14.36 -3.34 19.03
N SER A 115 14.68 -3.97 20.16
CA SER A 115 13.91 -5.08 20.75
C SER A 115 13.35 -4.67 22.09
N PHE A 116 12.05 -4.89 22.28
CA PHE A 116 11.31 -4.63 23.51
C PHE A 116 10.95 -5.97 24.14
N ASN A 117 11.56 -6.29 25.27
CA ASN A 117 11.28 -7.52 26.01
C ASN A 117 10.37 -7.20 27.20
N PHE A 118 9.08 -7.52 27.09
CA PHE A 118 8.06 -7.18 28.10
C PHE A 118 8.12 -8.05 29.36
N ASP A 119 8.79 -9.21 29.31
CA ASP A 119 9.02 -10.03 30.50
C ASP A 119 10.07 -9.37 31.42
N THR A 120 11.15 -8.88 30.84
CA THR A 120 12.27 -8.25 31.57
C THR A 120 12.15 -6.75 31.70
N GLN A 121 11.19 -6.12 31.00
CA GLN A 121 11.01 -4.67 30.90
C GLN A 121 12.27 -3.95 30.38
N LYS A 122 13.00 -4.60 29.47
CA LYS A 122 14.25 -4.07 28.90
C LYS A 122 14.14 -3.86 27.40
N THR A 123 14.87 -2.86 26.93
CA THR A 123 15.08 -2.59 25.51
C THR A 123 16.53 -2.90 25.13
N ASN A 124 16.73 -3.52 23.98
CA ASN A 124 18.04 -3.70 23.37
C ASN A 124 18.09 -3.02 22.00
N ILE A 125 19.11 -2.19 21.77
CA ILE A 125 19.36 -1.52 20.49
C ILE A 125 20.70 -1.99 19.96
N GLN A 126 20.73 -2.45 18.71
CA GLN A 126 21.96 -2.91 18.08
C GLN A 126 22.04 -2.50 16.62
N GLU A 127 23.23 -2.11 16.17
CA GLU A 127 23.52 -1.99 14.74
C GLU A 127 23.73 -3.40 14.16
N LEU A 128 23.23 -3.65 12.95
CA LEU A 128 23.27 -4.95 12.30
C LEU A 128 24.24 -4.92 11.12
N ASP A 129 25.01 -6.00 10.98
CA ASP A 129 25.95 -6.19 9.87
C ASP A 129 25.32 -7.09 8.79
N PHE A 130 24.22 -6.62 8.22
CA PHE A 130 23.58 -7.30 7.10
C PHE A 130 24.42 -7.11 5.84
N ASP A 131 25.04 -8.20 5.39
CA ASP A 131 25.78 -8.25 4.13
C ASP A 131 24.97 -8.97 3.05
N PHE A 132 24.72 -8.26 1.95
CA PHE A 132 24.03 -8.78 0.77
C PHE A 132 25.00 -9.12 -0.37
N ASN A 133 26.31 -9.02 -0.16
CA ASN A 133 27.34 -9.23 -1.18
C ASN A 133 27.06 -8.39 -2.45
N LYS A 134 26.81 -9.06 -3.58
CA LYS A 134 26.50 -8.44 -4.88
C LYS A 134 25.02 -8.11 -5.06
N GLU A 135 24.16 -8.54 -4.14
CA GLU A 135 22.72 -8.31 -4.19
C GLU A 135 22.35 -6.91 -3.65
N LYS A 136 21.12 -6.49 -3.92
CA LYS A 136 20.49 -5.30 -3.36
C LYS A 136 19.15 -5.64 -2.75
N TYR A 137 18.76 -4.87 -1.75
CA TYR A 137 17.42 -4.93 -1.17
C TYR A 137 16.36 -4.67 -2.24
N VAL A 138 15.35 -5.54 -2.29
CA VAL A 138 14.16 -5.38 -3.12
C VAL A 138 13.00 -4.98 -2.23
N GLU A 139 12.60 -5.86 -1.30
CA GLU A 139 11.50 -5.58 -0.39
C GLU A 139 11.53 -6.46 0.87
N ALA A 140 10.63 -6.25 1.83
CA ALA A 140 10.48 -7.09 3.00
C ALA A 140 9.02 -7.45 3.28
N VAL A 141 8.81 -8.63 3.87
CA VAL A 141 7.49 -9.10 4.30
C VAL A 141 7.56 -9.71 5.69
N ASN A 142 6.43 -9.70 6.38
CA ASN A 142 6.27 -10.32 7.67
C ASN A 142 5.38 -11.56 7.57
N PHE A 143 5.89 -12.71 8.01
CA PHE A 143 5.14 -13.97 7.98
C PHE A 143 5.40 -14.75 9.27
N LYS A 144 4.32 -15.22 9.92
CA LYS A 144 4.37 -15.90 11.23
C LYS A 144 5.25 -15.17 12.25
N ASN A 145 5.03 -13.86 12.35
CA ASN A 145 5.78 -12.94 13.21
C ASN A 145 7.29 -12.88 12.96
N GLN A 146 7.74 -13.20 11.75
CA GLN A 146 9.16 -13.16 11.39
C GLN A 146 9.36 -12.35 10.12
N LEU A 147 10.48 -11.63 10.08
CA LEU A 147 10.90 -10.78 8.97
C LEU A 147 11.60 -11.62 7.91
N TYR A 148 11.07 -11.51 6.69
CA TYR A 148 11.67 -12.02 5.48
C TYR A 148 12.12 -10.85 4.62
N ILE A 149 13.35 -10.91 4.12
CA ILE A 149 13.94 -9.89 3.26
C ILE A 149 14.14 -10.50 1.88
N LEU A 150 13.67 -9.80 0.87
CA LEU A 150 13.88 -10.09 -0.54
C LEU A 150 15.04 -9.23 -1.04
N THR A 151 16.03 -9.87 -1.64
CA THR A 151 17.16 -9.21 -2.28
C THR A 151 17.29 -9.72 -3.71
N ALA A 152 17.87 -8.94 -4.62
CA ALA A 152 18.09 -9.37 -5.99
C ALA A 152 19.49 -9.06 -6.50
N THR A 153 19.94 -9.82 -7.49
CA THR A 153 21.13 -9.49 -8.29
C THR A 153 20.78 -8.66 -9.52
N LYS A 154 21.78 -8.15 -10.24
CA LYS A 154 21.58 -7.43 -11.52
C LYS A 154 21.09 -8.34 -12.65
N GLU A 155 21.33 -9.64 -12.49
CA GLU A 155 20.91 -10.74 -13.34
C GLU A 155 19.50 -11.23 -12.98
N ASN A 156 18.77 -10.50 -12.14
CA ASN A 156 17.38 -10.77 -11.77
C ASN A 156 17.17 -12.08 -10.99
N ALA A 157 18.18 -12.52 -10.23
CA ALA A 157 18.02 -13.61 -9.27
C ALA A 157 17.47 -13.05 -7.95
N LEU A 158 16.28 -13.48 -7.55
CA LEU A 158 15.59 -13.07 -6.33
C LEU A 158 15.93 -14.03 -5.18
N THR A 159 16.57 -13.55 -4.14
CA THR A 159 16.93 -14.31 -2.94
C THR A 159 15.98 -13.98 -1.79
N LEU A 160 15.33 -15.01 -1.24
CA LEU A 160 14.53 -14.93 -0.02
C LEU A 160 15.41 -15.22 1.20
N ARG A 161 15.43 -14.29 2.14
CA ARG A 161 16.20 -14.36 3.39
C ARG A 161 15.28 -14.26 4.59
N LYS A 162 15.66 -14.88 5.69
CA LYS A 162 14.97 -14.78 6.99
C LYS A 162 15.92 -14.24 8.04
N VAL A 163 15.43 -13.32 8.87
CA VAL A 163 16.18 -12.85 10.04
C VAL A 163 15.98 -13.84 11.18
N ASP A 164 17.07 -14.42 11.68
CA ASP A 164 17.03 -15.36 12.79
C ASP A 164 16.99 -14.65 14.17
N GLU A 165 16.92 -15.45 15.23
CA GLU A 165 16.84 -14.97 16.62
C GLU A 165 18.10 -14.25 17.10
N ASN A 166 19.24 -14.50 16.44
CA ASN A 166 20.53 -13.84 16.71
C ASN A 166 20.75 -12.63 15.78
N PHE A 167 19.70 -12.19 15.08
CA PHE A 167 19.74 -11.08 14.13
C PHE A 167 20.73 -11.29 12.98
N LYS A 168 20.89 -12.53 12.52
CA LYS A 168 21.62 -12.87 11.30
C LYS A 168 20.67 -13.18 10.16
N LEU A 169 21.13 -12.93 8.93
CA LEU A 169 20.38 -13.24 7.72
C LEU A 169 20.71 -14.64 7.24
N LYS A 170 19.70 -15.51 7.25
CA LYS A 170 19.78 -16.83 6.63
C LYS A 170 19.17 -16.81 5.24
N ILE A 171 19.94 -17.24 4.24
CA ILE A 171 19.40 -17.52 2.90
C ILE A 171 18.48 -18.73 2.98
N LEU A 172 17.26 -18.59 2.49
CA LEU A 172 16.31 -19.70 2.37
C LEU A 172 16.35 -20.30 0.98
N LYS A 173 16.24 -19.47 -0.06
CA LYS A 173 16.26 -19.91 -1.46
C LYS A 173 16.51 -18.73 -2.39
N THR A 174 17.08 -19.01 -3.56
CA THR A 174 17.23 -18.06 -4.65
C THR A 174 16.44 -18.55 -5.86
N TYR A 175 15.69 -17.67 -6.48
CA TYR A 175 14.81 -17.92 -7.61
C TYR A 175 15.30 -17.13 -8.81
N LYS A 176 15.19 -17.70 -10.00
CA LYS A 176 15.37 -16.94 -11.24
C LYS A 176 14.03 -16.28 -11.56
N VAL A 177 14.05 -14.96 -11.70
CA VAL A 177 12.89 -14.18 -12.13
C VAL A 177 13.15 -13.74 -13.57
N ASP A 178 12.22 -14.05 -14.46
CA ASP A 178 12.37 -13.71 -15.87
C ASP A 178 12.05 -12.21 -16.06
N ALA A 179 12.86 -11.54 -16.88
CA ALA A 179 12.68 -10.15 -17.28
C ALA A 179 13.27 -10.00 -18.67
N SER A 180 12.45 -9.59 -19.63
CA SER A 180 12.79 -9.42 -21.03
C SER A 180 13.55 -8.11 -21.28
N ASN A 181 13.22 -7.06 -20.52
CA ASN A 181 13.82 -5.73 -20.65
C ASN A 181 14.32 -5.14 -19.30
N LYS A 182 14.85 -3.92 -19.35
CA LYS A 182 15.45 -3.25 -18.17
C LYS A 182 14.43 -2.72 -17.15
N PHE A 183 13.19 -2.44 -17.57
CA PHE A 183 12.12 -1.90 -16.72
C PHE A 183 11.40 -3.01 -15.94
N GLN A 184 11.48 -4.24 -16.45
CA GLN A 184 11.00 -5.45 -15.79
C GLN A 184 11.98 -6.02 -14.75
N LYS A 185 13.21 -5.50 -14.70
CA LYS A 185 14.17 -5.94 -13.69
C LYS A 185 13.70 -5.51 -12.32
N LEU A 186 13.89 -6.40 -11.34
CA LEU A 186 13.64 -6.15 -9.92
C LEU A 186 14.47 -4.98 -9.37
N LEU A 187 15.55 -4.64 -10.06
CA LEU A 187 16.42 -3.54 -9.74
C LEU A 187 16.55 -2.59 -10.94
N ALA A 188 16.23 -1.32 -10.72
CA ALA A 188 16.37 -0.25 -11.70
C ALA A 188 17.25 0.89 -11.16
N ARG A 189 17.76 1.73 -12.05
CA ARG A 189 18.51 2.93 -11.65
C ARG A 189 17.51 4.03 -11.30
N ALA A 190 17.77 4.72 -10.19
CA ALA A 190 16.92 5.82 -9.73
C ALA A 190 16.75 6.90 -10.82
N GLY A 191 15.52 7.40 -10.98
CA GLY A 191 15.20 8.49 -11.92
C GLY A 191 15.07 8.06 -13.39
N VAL A 192 15.10 6.76 -13.69
CA VAL A 192 14.88 6.24 -15.06
C VAL A 192 13.41 5.84 -15.20
N ASP A 193 12.57 6.75 -15.69
CA ASP A 193 11.24 6.40 -16.19
C ASP A 193 11.35 5.94 -17.66
N LYS A 194 10.39 5.14 -18.12
CA LYS A 194 10.23 4.73 -19.53
C LYS A 194 10.18 5.93 -20.48
N ASN A 195 9.66 7.05 -20.00
CA ASN A 195 9.46 8.27 -20.78
C ASN A 195 10.56 9.33 -20.60
N ASP A 196 11.53 9.11 -19.70
CA ASP A 196 12.57 10.11 -19.39
C ASP A 196 13.89 9.83 -20.12
N PHE A 197 14.31 10.79 -20.93
CA PHE A 197 15.67 10.86 -21.45
C PHE A 197 16.56 11.54 -20.43
N LEU A 198 17.06 10.80 -19.44
CA LEU A 198 18.19 11.28 -18.63
C LEU A 198 19.41 11.51 -19.52
N GLU A 199 20.13 12.60 -19.29
CA GLU A 199 21.46 12.78 -19.90
C GLU A 199 22.35 11.59 -19.52
N PHE A 200 23.08 11.04 -20.50
CA PHE A 200 23.84 9.79 -20.36
C PHE A 200 24.80 9.77 -19.15
N GLY A 201 25.29 10.95 -18.73
CA GLY A 201 26.10 11.12 -17.52
C GLY A 201 25.36 10.79 -16.24
N ASP A 202 24.15 11.33 -16.05
CA ASP A 202 23.34 11.13 -14.83
C ASP A 202 22.86 9.67 -14.69
N PHE A 203 22.55 9.03 -15.83
CA PHE A 203 22.22 7.61 -15.87
C PHE A 203 23.35 6.70 -15.35
N LEU A 204 24.61 7.00 -15.66
CA LEU A 204 25.74 6.16 -15.24
C LEU A 204 25.96 6.17 -13.72
N PHE A 205 25.74 7.32 -13.07
CA PHE A 205 25.96 7.52 -11.64
C PHE A 205 24.73 7.27 -10.78
N ALA A 206 23.53 7.14 -11.37
CA ALA A 206 22.31 6.82 -10.65
C ALA A 206 22.44 5.49 -9.89
N PRO A 207 22.17 5.46 -8.57
CA PRO A 207 22.27 4.24 -7.78
C PRO A 207 21.21 3.22 -8.24
N LEU A 208 21.59 1.95 -8.20
CA LEU A 208 20.66 0.84 -8.39
C LEU A 208 19.78 0.70 -7.13
N GLN A 209 18.46 0.65 -7.32
CA GLN A 209 17.44 0.59 -6.28
C GLN A 209 16.41 -0.48 -6.61
N SER A 210 15.56 -0.82 -5.64
CA SER A 210 14.39 -1.67 -5.89
C SER A 210 13.49 -1.02 -6.94
N ASN A 211 12.98 -1.84 -7.83
CA ASN A 211 11.98 -1.46 -8.83
C ASN A 211 10.74 -2.33 -8.63
N VAL A 212 10.35 -2.54 -7.38
CA VAL A 212 9.17 -3.34 -6.99
C VAL A 212 8.41 -2.51 -5.98
N ILE A 213 7.11 -2.32 -6.21
CA ILE A 213 6.23 -1.67 -5.24
C ILE A 213 5.40 -2.71 -4.50
N LYS A 214 5.29 -2.58 -3.19
CA LYS A 214 4.45 -3.44 -2.37
C LYS A 214 3.02 -2.91 -2.33
N ILE A 215 2.05 -3.75 -2.65
CA ILE A 215 0.63 -3.41 -2.71
C ILE A 215 -0.14 -4.17 -1.63
N ASP A 216 -1.01 -3.46 -0.90
CA ASP A 216 -2.03 -4.07 -0.06
C ASP A 216 -3.39 -4.05 -0.77
N ASN A 217 -3.75 -5.17 -1.39
CA ASN A 217 -4.99 -5.32 -2.15
C ASN A 217 -6.24 -5.53 -1.26
N ARG A 218 -6.13 -5.37 0.06
CA ARG A 218 -7.27 -5.37 0.98
C ARG A 218 -7.90 -3.99 1.15
N VAL A 219 -7.23 -2.96 0.67
CA VAL A 219 -7.62 -1.54 0.82
C VAL A 219 -7.54 -0.82 -0.52
N PRO A 220 -8.14 0.38 -0.67
CA PRO A 220 -7.90 1.22 -1.82
C PRO A 220 -6.40 1.48 -2.02
N ASN A 221 -5.98 1.66 -3.28
CA ASN A 221 -4.61 2.02 -3.61
C ASN A 221 -4.64 3.15 -4.64
N ALA A 222 -3.67 4.05 -4.60
CA ALA A 222 -3.56 5.10 -5.62
C ALA A 222 -3.25 4.48 -6.99
N ILE A 223 -3.80 5.05 -8.07
CA ILE A 223 -3.58 4.57 -9.43
C ILE A 223 -2.08 4.55 -9.76
N GLU A 224 -1.36 5.58 -9.34
CA GLU A 224 0.09 5.75 -9.44
C GLU A 224 0.87 4.57 -8.87
N GLN A 225 0.42 4.03 -7.74
CA GLN A 225 1.05 2.85 -7.13
C GLN A 225 0.77 1.61 -7.98
N THR A 226 -0.49 1.39 -8.35
CA THR A 226 -0.92 0.18 -9.08
C THR A 226 -0.47 0.14 -10.53
N ALA A 227 -0.17 1.28 -11.12
CA ALA A 227 0.30 1.38 -12.50
C ALA A 227 1.78 1.04 -12.67
N ASN A 228 2.54 0.81 -11.58
CA ASN A 228 3.91 0.28 -11.67
C ASN A 228 3.92 -1.12 -12.30
N GLU A 229 4.96 -1.44 -13.08
CA GLU A 229 5.10 -2.73 -13.78
C GLU A 229 5.31 -3.89 -12.83
N ASN A 230 6.11 -3.67 -11.79
CA ASN A 230 6.54 -4.72 -10.87
C ASN A 230 5.85 -4.52 -9.52
N LYS A 231 4.90 -5.39 -9.20
CA LYS A 231 4.09 -5.28 -7.98
C LYS A 231 4.24 -6.52 -7.12
N LEU A 232 4.42 -6.31 -5.83
CA LEU A 232 4.52 -7.36 -4.83
C LEU A 232 3.31 -7.33 -3.92
N TYR A 233 2.60 -8.44 -3.87
CA TYR A 233 1.44 -8.66 -3.01
C TYR A 233 1.76 -9.74 -2.00
N GLN A 234 1.16 -9.65 -0.82
CA GLN A 234 1.24 -10.71 0.18
C GLN A 234 -0.18 -11.14 0.59
N LYS A 235 -0.47 -12.43 0.46
CA LYS A 235 -1.71 -13.04 0.94
C LYS A 235 -1.39 -14.28 1.75
N ASN A 236 -1.66 -14.24 3.06
CA ASN A 236 -1.35 -15.32 3.99
C ASN A 236 0.14 -15.73 3.93
N ASN A 237 0.41 -16.96 3.50
CA ASN A 237 1.75 -17.54 3.34
C ASN A 237 2.30 -17.41 1.92
N LYS A 238 1.62 -16.71 1.01
CA LYS A 238 2.08 -16.50 -0.38
C LYS A 238 2.53 -15.07 -0.61
N ILE A 239 3.62 -14.93 -1.36
CA ILE A 239 4.01 -13.70 -2.03
C ILE A 239 3.68 -13.87 -3.51
N TYR A 240 3.04 -12.88 -4.09
CA TYR A 240 2.82 -12.77 -5.53
C TYR A 240 3.65 -11.60 -6.04
N LEU A 241 4.44 -11.83 -7.09
CA LEU A 241 5.20 -10.81 -7.79
C LEU A 241 4.70 -10.80 -9.24
N THR A 242 4.06 -9.71 -9.66
CA THR A 242 3.70 -9.49 -11.06
C THR A 242 4.79 -8.66 -11.74
N ILE A 243 5.08 -8.99 -12.99
CA ILE A 243 5.94 -8.22 -13.90
C ILE A 243 5.14 -8.03 -15.19
N ASP A 244 4.75 -6.78 -15.46
CA ASP A 244 4.01 -6.42 -16.65
C ASP A 244 4.97 -6.25 -17.84
N ASP A 245 4.84 -7.10 -18.86
CA ASP A 245 5.66 -7.11 -20.08
C ASP A 245 4.84 -6.57 -21.26
N GLU A 246 4.88 -5.26 -21.43
CA GLU A 246 4.16 -4.57 -22.51
C GLU A 246 4.79 -4.84 -23.88
N ASP A 247 6.09 -5.12 -23.96
CA ASP A 247 6.79 -5.38 -25.23
C ASP A 247 6.35 -6.73 -25.81
N GLU A 248 6.17 -7.73 -24.95
CA GLU A 248 5.76 -9.09 -25.33
C GLU A 248 4.25 -9.35 -25.10
N ASN A 249 3.50 -8.35 -24.66
CA ASN A 249 2.06 -8.37 -24.40
C ASN A 249 1.60 -9.46 -23.40
N TYR A 250 2.29 -9.63 -22.27
CA TYR A 250 1.82 -10.49 -21.18
C TYR A 250 2.15 -9.94 -19.78
N THR A 251 1.53 -10.51 -18.75
CA THR A 251 1.97 -10.39 -17.36
C THR A 251 2.63 -11.70 -16.93
N ILE A 252 3.82 -11.63 -16.34
CA ILE A 252 4.43 -12.75 -15.61
C ILE A 252 4.00 -12.66 -14.15
N LEU A 253 3.42 -13.73 -13.61
CA LEU A 253 3.13 -13.87 -12.19
C LEU A 253 4.05 -14.93 -11.57
N HIS A 254 4.87 -14.52 -10.62
CA HIS A 254 5.62 -15.43 -9.77
C HIS A 254 4.94 -15.57 -8.41
N SER A 255 4.68 -16.81 -7.98
CA SER A 255 4.09 -17.15 -6.69
C SER A 255 5.13 -17.88 -5.82
N ILE A 256 5.47 -17.30 -4.67
CA ILE A 256 6.34 -17.92 -3.66
C ILE A 256 5.51 -18.34 -2.46
N ASN A 257 5.52 -19.63 -2.12
CA ASN A 257 4.98 -20.12 -0.85
C ASN A 257 6.05 -20.02 0.25
N LEU A 258 5.77 -19.28 1.33
CA LEU A 258 6.72 -19.04 2.43
C LEU A 258 6.89 -20.22 3.38
N ASP A 259 5.97 -21.19 3.38
CA ASP A 259 6.09 -22.42 4.15
C ASP A 259 6.91 -23.49 3.40
N THR A 260 6.62 -23.69 2.12
CA THR A 260 7.25 -24.77 1.30
C THR A 260 8.43 -24.30 0.47
N LEU A 261 8.58 -22.98 0.26
CA LEU A 261 9.54 -22.37 -0.67
C LEU A 261 9.33 -22.79 -2.14
N ASN A 262 8.11 -23.22 -2.48
CA ASN A 262 7.72 -23.47 -3.87
C ASN A 262 7.65 -22.15 -4.63
N PHE A 263 8.03 -22.21 -5.91
CA PHE A 263 8.09 -21.07 -6.82
C PHE A 263 7.41 -21.47 -8.12
N ASP A 264 6.24 -20.91 -8.34
CA ASP A 264 5.42 -21.15 -9.52
C ASP A 264 5.43 -19.91 -10.40
N THR A 265 5.48 -20.10 -11.72
CA THR A 265 5.43 -19.01 -12.70
C THR A 265 4.24 -19.23 -13.62
N PHE A 266 3.44 -18.19 -13.81
CA PHE A 266 2.30 -18.15 -14.70
C PHE A 266 2.49 -17.02 -15.71
N LEU A 267 2.03 -17.22 -16.93
CA LEU A 267 2.04 -16.23 -18.00
C LEU A 267 0.60 -15.94 -18.38
N PHE A 268 0.23 -14.66 -18.43
CA PHE A 268 -1.10 -14.22 -18.82
C PHE A 268 -0.99 -13.27 -20.00
N GLU A 269 -1.40 -13.70 -21.19
CA GLU A 269 -1.47 -12.82 -22.36
C GLU A 269 -2.45 -11.68 -22.11
N TYR A 270 -2.03 -10.45 -22.43
CA TYR A 270 -2.88 -9.28 -22.32
C TYR A 270 -4.05 -9.34 -23.32
N PRO A 271 -5.20 -8.71 -23.00
CA PRO A 271 -6.28 -8.57 -23.97
C PRO A 271 -5.81 -7.80 -25.20
N LYS A 272 -6.31 -8.20 -26.37
CA LYS A 272 -6.11 -7.48 -27.63
C LYS A 272 -7.26 -6.49 -27.88
N GLY A 273 -6.95 -5.37 -28.50
CA GLY A 273 -7.93 -4.41 -28.97
C GLY A 273 -8.72 -4.94 -30.17
N ASN A 274 -9.94 -4.43 -30.34
CA ASN A 274 -10.78 -4.77 -31.49
C ASN A 274 -10.56 -3.80 -32.67
N ILE A 275 -10.07 -2.59 -32.40
CA ILE A 275 -9.90 -1.49 -33.36
C ILE A 275 -8.41 -1.25 -33.66
N ASP A 276 -7.60 -1.07 -32.61
CA ASP A 276 -6.17 -0.82 -32.69
C ASP A 276 -5.44 -1.71 -31.67
N ASP A 277 -4.16 -1.96 -31.90
CA ASP A 277 -3.29 -2.50 -30.85
C ASP A 277 -3.30 -1.56 -29.64
N PHE A 278 -3.42 -2.14 -28.45
CA PHE A 278 -3.27 -1.39 -27.21
C PHE A 278 -1.80 -0.98 -27.05
N LYS A 279 -1.61 0.16 -26.40
CA LYS A 279 -0.29 0.78 -26.21
C LYS A 279 0.18 0.77 -24.77
N GLU A 280 -0.77 0.59 -23.87
CA GLU A 280 -0.58 0.70 -22.44
C GLU A 280 -1.28 -0.51 -21.83
N TYR A 281 -0.60 -1.18 -20.90
CA TYR A 281 -1.13 -2.36 -20.23
C TYR A 281 -0.84 -2.34 -18.73
N ASN A 282 -1.66 -3.04 -17.96
CA ASN A 282 -1.37 -3.23 -16.54
C ASN A 282 -2.10 -4.45 -15.98
N SER A 283 -1.57 -5.00 -14.91
CA SER A 283 -2.23 -6.07 -14.16
C SER A 283 -2.42 -5.79 -12.67
N PHE A 284 -3.38 -6.46 -12.05
CA PHE A 284 -3.59 -6.38 -10.61
C PHE A 284 -4.03 -7.72 -10.04
N ILE A 285 -3.49 -8.09 -8.88
CA ILE A 285 -3.87 -9.31 -8.17
C ILE A 285 -4.90 -8.99 -7.10
N ILE A 286 -6.04 -9.67 -7.16
CA ILE A 286 -7.05 -9.65 -6.10
C ILE A 286 -7.52 -11.07 -5.82
N ASP A 287 -7.54 -11.45 -4.55
CA ASP A 287 -7.76 -12.82 -4.10
C ASP A 287 -6.81 -13.84 -4.76
N ASP A 288 -7.31 -14.66 -5.68
CA ASP A 288 -6.57 -15.67 -6.45
C ASP A 288 -6.93 -15.50 -7.95
N LYS A 289 -7.02 -14.25 -8.36
CA LYS A 289 -7.37 -13.80 -9.71
C LYS A 289 -6.42 -12.70 -10.15
N ILE A 290 -6.27 -12.58 -11.45
CA ILE A 290 -5.57 -11.48 -12.11
C ILE A 290 -6.58 -10.66 -12.90
N ILE A 291 -6.55 -9.34 -12.72
CA ILE A 291 -7.25 -8.40 -13.59
C ILE A 291 -6.20 -7.80 -14.51
N GLN A 292 -6.39 -7.97 -15.82
CA GLN A 292 -5.56 -7.38 -16.85
C GLN A 292 -6.35 -6.30 -17.56
N LEU A 293 -5.66 -5.22 -17.91
CA LEU A 293 -6.25 -4.12 -18.67
C LEU A 293 -5.31 -3.74 -19.81
N GLY A 294 -5.90 -3.39 -20.95
CA GLY A 294 -5.20 -2.86 -22.12
C GLY A 294 -5.97 -1.68 -22.68
N SER A 295 -5.24 -0.65 -23.12
CA SER A 295 -5.84 0.61 -23.53
C SER A 295 -5.17 1.25 -24.75
N SER A 296 -5.98 1.90 -25.57
CA SER A 296 -5.57 2.83 -26.61
C SER A 296 -6.42 4.09 -26.56
N ARG A 297 -6.07 5.09 -27.38
CA ARG A 297 -6.88 6.31 -27.49
C ARG A 297 -8.30 6.07 -28.05
N LYS A 298 -8.57 4.88 -28.59
CA LYS A 298 -9.85 4.51 -29.22
C LYS A 298 -10.69 3.56 -28.37
N GLU A 299 -10.08 2.73 -27.54
CA GLU A 299 -10.76 1.65 -26.83
C GLU A 299 -9.98 1.17 -25.61
N MET A 300 -10.68 0.52 -24.68
CA MET A 300 -10.08 -0.17 -23.54
C MET A 300 -10.77 -1.52 -23.33
N LYS A 301 -9.99 -2.52 -22.93
CA LYS A 301 -10.50 -3.83 -22.52
C LYS A 301 -9.94 -4.22 -21.15
N ILE A 302 -10.81 -4.75 -20.31
CA ILE A 302 -10.48 -5.27 -18.97
C ILE A 302 -10.87 -6.75 -18.95
N VAL A 303 -10.00 -7.61 -18.48
CA VAL A 303 -10.22 -9.06 -18.40
C VAL A 303 -9.85 -9.56 -17.01
N VAL A 304 -10.73 -10.33 -16.40
CA VAL A 304 -10.52 -11.01 -15.12
C VAL A 304 -10.29 -12.49 -15.42
N LYS A 305 -9.18 -13.03 -14.95
CA LYS A 305 -8.83 -14.45 -15.10
C LYS A 305 -8.53 -15.09 -13.75
N ASN A 306 -8.72 -16.41 -13.64
CA ASN A 306 -8.09 -17.19 -12.57
C ASN A 306 -6.61 -17.47 -12.91
N PHE A 307 -5.89 -18.17 -12.02
CA PHE A 307 -4.48 -18.49 -12.26
C PHE A 307 -4.26 -19.67 -13.23
N GLU A 308 -5.34 -20.34 -13.62
CA GLU A 308 -5.39 -21.31 -14.70
C GLU A 308 -5.59 -20.65 -16.09
N ASP A 309 -5.56 -19.31 -16.17
CA ASP A 309 -5.76 -18.48 -17.38
C ASP A 309 -7.17 -18.59 -17.99
N GLU A 310 -8.15 -19.09 -17.23
CA GLU A 310 -9.54 -19.08 -17.63
C GLU A 310 -10.14 -17.69 -17.46
N VAL A 311 -10.72 -17.14 -18.54
CA VAL A 311 -11.42 -15.86 -18.51
C VAL A 311 -12.73 -16.01 -17.75
N LEU A 312 -12.84 -15.31 -16.62
CA LEU A 312 -14.02 -15.27 -15.78
C LEU A 312 -14.98 -14.16 -16.21
N LYS A 313 -14.42 -13.02 -16.64
CA LYS A 313 -15.19 -11.86 -17.09
C LYS A 313 -14.34 -10.97 -18.00
N ASP A 314 -14.96 -10.31 -18.96
CA ASP A 314 -14.36 -9.19 -19.67
C ASP A 314 -15.33 -7.99 -19.80
N PHE A 315 -14.73 -6.82 -19.98
CA PHE A 315 -15.41 -5.56 -20.22
C PHE A 315 -14.71 -4.80 -21.33
N TYR A 316 -15.49 -4.12 -22.14
CA TYR A 316 -15.01 -3.44 -23.32
C TYR A 316 -15.80 -2.15 -23.54
N PHE A 317 -15.10 -1.06 -23.89
CA PHE A 317 -15.73 0.18 -24.30
C PHE A 317 -14.85 0.97 -25.27
N GLU A 318 -15.53 1.72 -26.13
CA GLU A 318 -14.93 2.52 -27.19
C GLU A 318 -15.12 4.01 -26.93
N LYS A 319 -14.27 4.82 -27.56
CA LYS A 319 -14.22 6.29 -27.46
C LYS A 319 -15.58 6.98 -27.60
N ASP A 320 -16.42 6.49 -28.52
CA ASP A 320 -17.68 7.12 -28.89
C ASP A 320 -18.89 6.47 -28.19
N THR A 321 -18.65 5.54 -27.26
CA THR A 321 -19.67 4.87 -26.44
C THR A 321 -19.52 5.25 -24.95
N PRO A 322 -20.61 5.49 -24.21
CA PRO A 322 -20.54 5.66 -22.76
C PRO A 322 -19.93 4.43 -22.08
N ILE A 323 -19.08 4.66 -21.06
CA ILE A 323 -18.55 3.57 -20.21
C ILE A 323 -19.73 2.95 -19.45
N SER A 324 -20.04 1.68 -19.75
CA SER A 324 -21.22 0.98 -19.22
C SER A 324 -21.04 0.41 -17.81
N ILE A 325 -19.82 0.44 -17.29
CA ILE A 325 -19.45 -0.19 -16.01
C ILE A 325 -18.98 0.84 -14.97
N LYS A 326 -19.45 2.09 -15.02
CA LYS A 326 -19.05 3.13 -14.07
C LYS A 326 -20.13 3.37 -13.02
N ASN A 327 -19.71 3.51 -11.76
CA ASN A 327 -20.56 3.93 -10.63
C ASN A 327 -20.31 5.38 -10.22
N SER A 328 -19.32 6.04 -10.81
CA SER A 328 -19.03 7.46 -10.63
C SER A 328 -18.97 8.19 -11.97
N PRO A 329 -19.04 9.53 -11.99
CA PRO A 329 -18.52 10.34 -13.09
C PRO A 329 -17.04 9.99 -13.37
N ILE A 330 -16.52 10.38 -14.53
CA ILE A 330 -15.08 10.27 -14.77
C ILE A 330 -14.42 11.43 -14.04
N ILE A 331 -13.61 11.10 -13.05
CA ILE A 331 -12.94 12.04 -12.17
C ILE A 331 -11.56 12.36 -12.75
N GLN A 332 -11.17 13.62 -12.65
CA GLN A 332 -9.80 14.07 -12.85
C GLN A 332 -9.35 14.81 -11.60
N ASP A 333 -8.40 14.20 -10.89
CA ASP A 333 -7.78 14.79 -9.70
C ASP A 333 -6.41 15.39 -10.03
N GLY A 334 -5.98 16.41 -9.26
CA GLY A 334 -4.72 17.13 -9.40
C GLY A 334 -4.83 18.63 -9.64
N GLN A 335 -3.68 19.34 -9.73
CA GLN A 335 -3.64 20.78 -10.07
C GLN A 335 -4.40 21.05 -11.37
N THR A 336 -5.55 21.70 -11.27
CA THR A 336 -6.27 22.24 -12.43
C THR A 336 -5.76 23.65 -12.76
N PHE A 337 -6.13 24.17 -13.94
CA PHE A 337 -5.86 25.57 -14.32
C PHE A 337 -6.55 26.58 -13.40
N VAL A 338 -7.49 26.14 -12.55
CA VAL A 338 -8.21 26.98 -11.59
C VAL A 338 -7.55 26.81 -10.22
N PRO A 339 -7.02 27.89 -9.60
CA PRO A 339 -6.56 27.84 -8.23
C PRO A 339 -7.67 27.26 -7.33
N PHE A 340 -7.33 26.35 -6.41
CA PHE A 340 -8.25 25.77 -5.42
C PHE A 340 -9.28 24.74 -5.93
N VAL A 341 -9.25 24.36 -7.22
CA VAL A 341 -10.03 23.21 -7.73
C VAL A 341 -9.07 22.06 -7.99
N ASN A 342 -9.15 21.01 -7.17
CA ASN A 342 -8.29 19.83 -7.29
C ASN A 342 -8.99 18.62 -7.90
N ARG A 343 -10.30 18.72 -8.16
CA ARG A 343 -11.16 17.65 -8.69
C ARG A 343 -12.07 18.20 -9.77
N ARG A 344 -12.11 17.56 -10.93
CA ARG A 344 -13.00 17.90 -12.04
C ARG A 344 -13.69 16.65 -12.57
N GLU A 345 -14.99 16.74 -12.78
CA GLU A 345 -15.77 15.70 -13.44
C GLU A 345 -15.80 15.91 -14.96
N MET A 346 -15.80 14.80 -15.69
CA MET A 346 -16.07 14.75 -17.12
C MET A 346 -16.92 13.53 -17.46
N GLU A 347 -17.74 13.63 -18.51
CA GLU A 347 -18.63 12.54 -18.90
C GLU A 347 -18.14 11.79 -20.15
N GLU A 348 -17.27 12.39 -20.95
CA GLU A 348 -16.88 11.84 -22.25
C GLU A 348 -15.82 10.74 -22.13
N THR A 349 -16.18 9.51 -22.54
CA THR A 349 -15.25 8.37 -22.71
C THR A 349 -14.04 8.73 -23.55
N SER A 350 -14.22 9.55 -24.60
CA SER A 350 -13.13 10.01 -25.45
C SER A 350 -12.05 10.82 -24.72
N LYS A 351 -12.45 11.61 -23.71
CA LYS A 351 -11.51 12.38 -22.89
C LYS A 351 -10.79 11.47 -21.90
N PHE A 352 -11.50 10.49 -21.33
CA PHE A 352 -10.93 9.46 -20.48
C PHE A 352 -9.85 8.66 -21.21
N LEU A 353 -10.20 7.99 -22.32
CA LEU A 353 -9.26 7.16 -23.08
C LEU A 353 -8.04 7.96 -23.55
N ARG A 354 -8.26 9.18 -24.09
CA ARG A 354 -7.14 10.03 -24.50
C ARG A 354 -6.17 10.32 -23.36
N LYS A 355 -6.66 10.52 -22.13
CA LYS A 355 -5.84 10.88 -20.97
C LYS A 355 -5.20 9.65 -20.33
N ALA A 356 -5.99 8.60 -20.11
CA ALA A 356 -5.52 7.33 -19.56
C ALA A 356 -4.40 6.75 -20.45
N SER A 357 -4.61 6.64 -21.76
CA SER A 357 -3.60 6.11 -22.70
C SER A 357 -2.53 7.14 -23.12
N SER A 358 -2.35 8.24 -22.37
CA SER A 358 -1.27 9.22 -22.61
C SER A 358 -0.23 9.27 -21.50
N GLY A 359 -0.40 8.39 -20.51
CA GLY A 359 0.53 8.11 -19.43
C GLY A 359 0.32 6.66 -19.00
N ASN A 360 0.72 6.32 -17.79
CA ASN A 360 0.63 4.96 -17.28
C ASN A 360 -0.79 4.67 -16.81
N ILE A 361 -1.30 3.49 -17.16
CA ILE A 361 -2.62 3.02 -16.75
C ILE A 361 -2.52 2.09 -15.54
N GLY A 362 -3.55 2.10 -14.70
CA GLY A 362 -3.60 1.28 -13.50
C GLY A 362 -5.02 0.86 -13.16
N ILE A 363 -5.11 -0.23 -12.42
CA ILE A 363 -6.33 -0.67 -11.77
C ILE A 363 -6.01 -1.00 -10.32
N THR A 364 -6.89 -0.58 -9.42
CA THR A 364 -6.95 -1.11 -8.06
C THR A 364 -8.28 -1.79 -7.85
N ALA A 365 -8.27 -2.90 -7.12
CA ALA A 365 -9.48 -3.57 -6.68
C ALA A 365 -9.30 -4.02 -5.23
N TYR A 366 -10.35 -3.89 -4.43
CA TYR A 366 -10.36 -4.38 -3.06
C TYR A 366 -11.74 -4.94 -2.71
N LYS A 367 -11.74 -5.85 -1.75
CA LYS A 367 -12.96 -6.55 -1.35
C LYS A 367 -13.86 -5.62 -0.52
N ILE A 368 -15.15 -5.64 -0.83
CA ILE A 368 -16.21 -5.01 -0.05
C ILE A 368 -17.29 -6.05 0.26
N ASP A 369 -18.24 -5.70 1.12
CA ASP A 369 -19.39 -6.57 1.37
C ASP A 369 -20.16 -6.82 0.06
N GLY A 370 -20.31 -8.10 -0.31
CA GLY A 370 -21.00 -8.53 -1.52
C GLY A 370 -20.14 -8.63 -2.80
N GLY A 371 -18.89 -8.17 -2.80
CA GLY A 371 -18.03 -8.26 -3.99
C GLY A 371 -16.78 -7.40 -3.91
N TYR A 372 -16.57 -6.56 -4.94
CA TYR A 372 -15.37 -5.77 -5.11
C TYR A 372 -15.70 -4.32 -5.46
N SER A 373 -14.88 -3.40 -4.95
CA SER A 373 -14.78 -2.04 -5.47
C SER A 373 -13.50 -1.95 -6.29
N ALA A 374 -13.55 -1.28 -7.43
CA ALA A 374 -12.38 -1.05 -8.26
C ALA A 374 -12.33 0.40 -8.77
N ILE A 375 -11.11 0.86 -8.99
CA ILE A 375 -10.82 2.16 -9.59
C ILE A 375 -9.96 1.88 -10.81
N ILE A 376 -10.41 2.37 -11.96
CA ILE A 376 -9.73 2.17 -13.25
C ILE A 376 -9.37 3.53 -13.80
N GLY A 377 -8.12 3.69 -14.20
CA GLY A 377 -7.67 4.98 -14.67
C GLY A 377 -6.29 4.99 -15.27
N GLY A 378 -5.78 6.19 -15.46
CA GLY A 378 -4.39 6.44 -15.78
C GLY A 378 -3.91 7.73 -15.15
N PHE A 379 -2.61 7.84 -15.01
CA PHE A 379 -1.96 9.01 -14.45
C PHE A 379 -0.83 9.45 -15.37
N LYS A 380 -0.43 10.71 -15.21
CA LYS A 380 0.72 11.25 -15.93
C LYS A 380 1.59 12.04 -14.98
N GLU A 381 2.87 11.67 -14.91
CA GLU A 381 3.86 12.45 -14.18
C GLU A 381 4.03 13.82 -14.84
N ILE A 382 3.99 14.87 -14.02
CA ILE A 382 4.32 16.23 -14.46
C ILE A 382 5.58 16.62 -13.70
N VAL A 383 6.69 16.73 -14.42
CA VAL A 383 7.94 17.29 -13.88
C VAL A 383 7.72 18.78 -13.65
N THR A 384 7.35 19.17 -12.44
CA THR A 384 7.35 20.58 -12.04
C THR A 384 8.78 21.01 -11.71
N ASN A 385 9.43 21.68 -12.67
CA ASN A 385 10.72 22.39 -12.51
C ASN A 385 10.60 23.65 -11.61
N SER A 386 9.79 23.62 -10.56
CA SER A 386 9.61 24.73 -9.63
C SER A 386 10.16 24.36 -8.27
N GLY A 387 11.29 24.96 -7.89
CA GLY A 387 11.87 24.93 -6.54
C GLY A 387 11.00 25.64 -5.49
N GLY A 388 9.76 25.18 -5.33
CA GLY A 388 8.78 25.68 -4.37
C GLY A 388 8.78 24.84 -3.09
N MET A 389 8.85 25.52 -1.95
CA MET A 389 8.79 24.91 -0.63
C MET A 389 7.49 24.11 -0.44
N MET A 390 7.63 22.81 -0.16
CA MET A 390 6.52 21.93 0.21
C MET A 390 6.05 22.27 1.62
N MET A 391 4.77 22.62 1.73
CA MET A 391 4.06 22.86 2.98
C MET A 391 4.01 21.58 3.82
N GLY A 392 4.32 21.71 5.11
CA GLY A 392 4.39 20.60 6.06
C GLY A 392 3.04 19.92 6.27
N GLY A 393 2.90 18.73 5.71
CA GLY A 393 2.01 17.65 6.15
C GLY A 393 2.86 16.54 6.80
N VAL A 394 2.27 15.85 7.77
CA VAL A 394 2.94 14.97 8.72
C VAL A 394 3.37 13.64 8.06
N GLY A 395 4.55 13.14 8.40
CA GLY A 395 4.93 11.72 8.27
C GLY A 395 5.59 11.25 6.96
N VAL A 396 5.26 11.82 5.80
CA VAL A 396 5.87 11.38 4.53
C VAL A 396 6.87 12.44 4.05
N GLN A 397 8.14 12.04 3.93
CA GLN A 397 9.07 12.70 3.02
C GLN A 397 8.47 12.55 1.63
N ALA A 398 7.67 13.55 1.20
CA ALA A 398 7.45 13.79 -0.20
C ALA A 398 8.86 13.90 -0.80
N ALA A 399 9.22 12.86 -1.52
CA ALA A 399 10.42 12.81 -2.30
C ALA A 399 10.52 14.14 -3.08
N PRO A 400 11.61 14.90 -2.95
CA PRO A 400 11.88 15.98 -3.89
C PRO A 400 11.67 15.48 -5.31
N ALA A 401 11.22 16.34 -6.22
CA ALA A 401 11.14 16.00 -7.64
C ALA A 401 12.45 15.29 -8.08
N GLY A 402 12.32 14.05 -8.58
CA GLY A 402 13.44 13.17 -8.92
C GLY A 402 13.90 12.17 -7.85
N VAL A 403 13.23 12.08 -6.70
CA VAL A 403 13.51 11.06 -5.67
C VAL A 403 12.46 9.95 -5.77
N ALA A 404 12.94 8.71 -5.91
CA ALA A 404 12.11 7.52 -5.98
C ALA A 404 11.13 7.45 -4.80
N ILE A 405 9.88 7.07 -5.10
CA ILE A 405 8.88 6.66 -4.10
C ILE A 405 9.59 5.71 -3.12
N PRO A 406 9.50 5.91 -1.79
CA PRO A 406 10.18 5.04 -0.84
C PRO A 406 9.67 3.61 -1.05
N THR A 407 10.53 2.76 -1.63
CA THR A 407 10.14 1.44 -2.15
C THR A 407 9.87 0.41 -1.06
N SER A 408 10.30 0.68 0.18
CA SER A 408 9.99 -0.17 1.33
C SER A 408 8.92 0.43 2.22
N SER A 409 7.77 -0.25 2.29
CA SER A 409 6.73 0.06 3.26
C SER A 409 6.56 -1.10 4.26
N PHE A 410 6.98 -0.83 5.50
CA PHE A 410 6.67 -1.68 6.67
C PHE A 410 5.17 -1.96 6.77
N ASN A 411 4.37 -0.89 6.64
CA ASN A 411 2.91 -0.94 6.67
C ASN A 411 2.36 -0.49 5.30
N PRO A 412 2.17 -1.43 4.36
CA PRO A 412 1.64 -1.09 3.04
C PRO A 412 0.22 -0.50 3.13
N THR A 413 -0.58 -0.87 4.13
CA THR A 413 -1.93 -0.32 4.35
C THR A 413 -1.87 1.19 4.62
N PHE A 414 -1.04 1.61 5.58
CA PHE A 414 -0.87 3.04 5.90
C PHE A 414 -0.18 3.80 4.76
N PHE A 415 0.71 3.15 4.02
CA PHE A 415 1.29 3.74 2.81
C PHE A 415 0.24 3.95 1.71
N SER A 416 -0.70 3.03 1.51
CA SER A 416 -1.83 3.22 0.59
C SER A 416 -2.76 4.34 1.05
N TYR A 417 -3.07 4.41 2.35
CA TYR A 417 -3.87 5.50 2.94
C TYR A 417 -3.26 6.88 2.67
N ASN A 418 -1.98 7.07 2.99
CA ASN A 418 -1.31 8.36 2.80
C ASN A 418 -1.20 8.79 1.32
N ASN A 419 -1.12 7.84 0.38
CA ASN A 419 -1.01 8.16 -1.05
C ASN A 419 -2.38 8.26 -1.74
N TYR A 420 -3.47 7.86 -1.08
CA TYR A 420 -4.82 7.82 -1.68
C TYR A 420 -5.31 9.21 -2.13
N THR A 421 -4.95 10.27 -1.40
CA THR A 421 -5.48 11.63 -1.62
C THR A 421 -4.59 12.55 -2.45
N SER A 422 -3.38 12.12 -2.85
CA SER A 422 -2.32 13.03 -3.26
C SER A 422 -1.98 13.05 -4.76
N THR A 423 -2.86 12.61 -5.66
CA THR A 423 -2.43 12.27 -7.03
C THR A 423 -3.12 12.99 -8.19
N LYS A 424 -2.46 12.95 -9.37
CA LYS A 424 -2.92 13.58 -10.62
C LYS A 424 -3.39 12.51 -11.60
N SER A 425 -4.59 12.00 -11.40
CA SER A 425 -5.12 10.85 -12.15
C SER A 425 -6.42 11.19 -12.87
N VAL A 426 -6.72 10.45 -13.94
CA VAL A 426 -8.05 10.37 -14.54
C VAL A 426 -8.59 8.97 -14.29
N PHE A 427 -9.76 8.85 -13.67
CA PHE A 427 -10.30 7.56 -13.28
C PHE A 427 -11.81 7.55 -13.19
N PHE A 428 -12.38 6.36 -13.07
CA PHE A 428 -13.76 6.17 -12.63
C PHE A 428 -13.81 5.00 -11.64
N ASN A 429 -14.81 5.04 -10.76
CA ASN A 429 -15.09 4.00 -9.78
C ASN A 429 -16.08 2.99 -10.37
N THR A 430 -15.91 1.73 -10.03
CA THR A 430 -16.81 0.64 -10.43
C THR A 430 -16.97 -0.39 -9.31
N HIS A 431 -18.11 -1.08 -9.31
CA HIS A 431 -18.44 -2.14 -8.38
C HIS A 431 -18.75 -3.43 -9.13
N PHE A 432 -18.21 -4.52 -8.59
CA PHE A 432 -18.47 -5.85 -9.08
C PHE A 432 -19.03 -6.76 -7.99
N ASP A 433 -19.88 -7.71 -8.37
CA ASP A 433 -20.25 -8.82 -7.50
C ASP A 433 -19.08 -9.82 -7.33
N SER A 434 -19.29 -10.88 -6.56
CA SER A 434 -18.27 -11.91 -6.34
C SER A 434 -17.84 -12.68 -7.61
N ASN A 435 -18.64 -12.62 -8.68
CA ASN A 435 -18.39 -13.20 -9.99
C ASN A 435 -17.87 -12.17 -11.01
N PHE A 436 -17.47 -10.99 -10.54
CA PHE A 436 -17.01 -9.88 -11.36
C PHE A 436 -18.08 -9.31 -12.31
N ASN A 437 -19.38 -9.52 -12.09
CA ASN A 437 -20.41 -8.81 -12.84
C ASN A 437 -20.53 -7.38 -12.33
N TYR A 438 -20.70 -6.42 -13.25
CA TYR A 438 -20.99 -5.03 -12.90
C TYR A 438 -22.25 -4.93 -12.03
N VAL A 439 -22.15 -4.14 -10.96
CA VAL A 439 -23.26 -3.84 -10.04
C VAL A 439 -23.49 -2.34 -10.05
N GLU A 440 -24.63 -1.93 -10.60
CA GLU A 440 -25.07 -0.54 -10.51
C GLU A 440 -25.50 -0.23 -9.07
N LYS A 441 -24.79 0.72 -8.47
CA LYS A 441 -25.09 1.29 -7.15
C LYS A 441 -24.51 2.70 -7.05
N GLU A 442 -25.03 3.47 -6.11
CA GLU A 442 -24.50 4.80 -5.79
C GLU A 442 -23.09 4.72 -5.22
N GLU A 443 -22.30 5.77 -5.48
CA GLU A 443 -20.94 5.90 -4.95
C GLU A 443 -20.99 6.04 -3.42
N GLU A 444 -20.39 5.08 -2.74
CA GLU A 444 -20.27 5.07 -1.27
C GLU A 444 -18.85 5.46 -0.87
N LYS A 445 -18.73 6.16 0.26
CA LYS A 445 -17.41 6.47 0.82
C LYS A 445 -16.63 5.21 1.11
N ASN A 446 -15.40 5.13 0.61
CA ASN A 446 -14.53 4.01 0.93
C ASN A 446 -13.93 4.11 2.33
N ILE A 447 -13.20 3.08 2.76
CA ILE A 447 -12.63 3.00 4.11
C ILE A 447 -11.68 4.16 4.45
N PHE A 448 -10.94 4.70 3.48
CA PHE A 448 -10.02 5.81 3.71
C PHE A 448 -10.75 7.14 3.81
N GLU A 449 -11.77 7.37 2.97
CA GLU A 449 -12.63 8.55 3.08
C GLU A 449 -13.41 8.56 4.40
N LYS A 450 -13.80 7.40 4.91
CA LYS A 450 -14.39 7.27 6.25
C LYS A 450 -13.39 7.68 7.34
N ILE A 451 -12.13 7.24 7.24
CA ILE A 451 -11.07 7.64 8.18
C ILE A 451 -10.84 9.16 8.11
N ASP A 452 -10.79 9.74 6.91
CA ASP A 452 -10.64 11.18 6.71
C ASP A 452 -11.80 11.96 7.35
N ASP A 453 -13.06 11.57 7.09
CA ASP A 453 -14.23 12.20 7.70
C ASP A 453 -14.19 12.21 9.24
N TYR A 454 -13.70 11.12 9.82
CA TYR A 454 -13.59 10.99 11.28
C TYR A 454 -12.48 11.87 11.83
N THR A 455 -11.30 11.81 11.21
CA THR A 455 -10.10 12.52 11.66
C THR A 455 -10.17 14.04 11.42
N ASP A 456 -10.90 14.49 10.38
CA ASP A 456 -11.11 15.91 10.04
C ASP A 456 -11.73 16.71 11.20
N SER A 457 -12.55 16.05 12.02
CA SER A 457 -13.17 16.65 13.20
C SER A 457 -12.19 16.82 14.37
N ILE A 458 -11.07 16.08 14.36
CA ILE A 458 -10.13 15.97 15.48
C ILE A 458 -8.94 16.89 15.25
N LYS A 459 -8.74 17.83 16.18
CA LYS A 459 -7.70 18.85 16.04
C LYS A 459 -6.44 18.45 16.77
N ARG A 460 -5.30 18.45 16.07
CA ARG A 460 -3.93 18.23 16.61
C ARG A 460 -3.63 16.76 16.90
N ILE A 461 -3.96 15.88 15.96
CA ILE A 461 -3.50 14.48 15.97
C ILE A 461 -2.10 14.34 15.36
N THR A 462 -1.40 13.26 15.72
CA THR A 462 -0.11 12.81 15.16
C THR A 462 0.03 11.31 15.41
N ALA A 463 1.14 10.67 15.01
CA ALA A 463 1.36 9.23 15.16
C ALA A 463 0.22 8.38 14.57
N GLU A 464 -0.33 8.84 13.45
CA GLU A 464 -1.35 8.10 12.73
C GLU A 464 -0.75 6.81 12.19
N ASP A 465 -1.53 5.73 12.26
CA ASP A 465 -1.21 4.46 11.64
C ASP A 465 -2.53 3.76 11.27
N VAL A 466 -2.59 3.21 10.06
CA VAL A 466 -3.75 2.47 9.56
C VAL A 466 -3.29 1.05 9.26
N PHE A 467 -3.80 0.08 9.99
CA PHE A 467 -3.25 -1.28 9.97
C PHE A 467 -4.32 -2.33 10.23
N PHE A 468 -4.04 -3.56 9.77
CA PHE A 468 -4.87 -4.71 10.11
C PHE A 468 -4.37 -5.39 11.38
N HIS A 469 -5.30 -5.68 12.29
CA HIS A 469 -5.09 -6.55 13.43
C HIS A 469 -6.22 -7.57 13.49
N ASN A 470 -5.89 -8.86 13.55
CA ASN A 470 -6.87 -9.95 13.51
C ASN A 470 -7.88 -9.83 12.34
N LYS A 471 -7.37 -9.42 11.16
CA LYS A 471 -8.14 -9.21 9.91
C LYS A 471 -9.16 -8.04 9.94
N ILE A 472 -9.17 -7.26 11.00
CA ILE A 472 -9.99 -6.04 11.12
C ILE A 472 -9.07 -4.83 10.93
N LEU A 473 -9.58 -3.79 10.26
CA LEU A 473 -8.85 -2.54 10.03
C LEU A 473 -9.00 -1.62 11.24
N TYR A 474 -7.89 -1.02 11.67
CA TYR A 474 -7.86 -0.05 12.75
C TYR A 474 -7.14 1.23 12.32
N LEU A 475 -7.59 2.34 12.88
CA LEU A 475 -6.91 3.62 12.93
C LEU A 475 -6.33 3.80 14.33
N GLY A 476 -5.02 3.95 14.43
CA GLY A 476 -4.35 4.44 15.63
C GLY A 476 -3.96 5.90 15.45
N TYR A 477 -4.16 6.75 16.47
CA TYR A 477 -3.64 8.12 16.47
C TYR A 477 -3.36 8.61 17.89
N TYR A 478 -2.49 9.60 18.00
CA TYR A 478 -2.18 10.28 19.25
C TYR A 478 -2.78 11.69 19.27
N ASP A 479 -3.68 11.95 20.22
CA ASP A 479 -4.20 13.30 20.47
C ASP A 479 -3.20 14.11 21.30
N MET A 480 -2.64 15.16 20.71
CA MET A 480 -1.63 16.00 21.38
C MET A 480 -2.20 16.87 22.51
N ARG A 481 -3.51 17.13 22.54
CA ARG A 481 -4.19 17.92 23.58
C ARG A 481 -4.45 17.07 24.81
N GLU A 482 -5.02 15.88 24.60
CA GLU A 482 -5.38 14.95 25.67
C GLU A 482 -4.18 14.14 26.16
N LYS A 483 -3.12 14.05 25.34
CA LYS A 483 -1.94 13.21 25.56
C LYS A 483 -2.30 11.72 25.63
N THR A 484 -3.28 11.35 24.82
CA THR A 484 -3.91 10.05 24.80
C THR A 484 -3.71 9.43 23.42
N PHE A 485 -3.29 8.17 23.40
CA PHE A 485 -3.35 7.38 22.19
C PHE A 485 -4.73 6.74 22.09
N HIS A 486 -5.35 6.80 20.92
CA HIS A 486 -6.65 6.22 20.62
C HIS A 486 -6.48 5.15 19.55
N LEU A 487 -7.22 4.06 19.71
CA LEU A 487 -7.34 2.98 18.75
C LEU A 487 -8.81 2.81 18.39
N VAL A 488 -9.09 2.99 17.11
CA VAL A 488 -10.44 3.06 16.56
C VAL A 488 -10.60 1.97 15.52
N LYS A 489 -11.66 1.19 15.66
CA LYS A 489 -12.06 0.19 14.67
C LYS A 489 -12.81 0.90 13.53
N VAL A 490 -12.39 0.63 12.29
CA VAL A 490 -12.91 1.26 11.06
C VAL A 490 -14.07 0.48 10.46
#